data_AF-A0A0F9NW36-F1
#
_entry.id   AF-A0A0F9NW36-F1
#
_cell.length_a   1.000
_cell.length_b   1.000
_cell.length_c   1.000
_cell.angle_alpha   90.00
_cell.angle_beta   90.00
_cell.angle_gamma   90.00
#
_symmetry.space_group_name_H-M   'P 1'
#
loop_
_entity.id
_entity.type
_entity.pdbx_description
1 polymer ?
#
loop_
_entity_poly.entity_id
_entity_poly.type
_entity_poly.pdbx_seq_one_letter_code
_entity_poly.pdbx_strand_id
1 'polypeptide(L)'
;MSEELIQLINANNATLTIIAEQLQELVQLQRQNLYRETGPNFRRSLAEYAAFNWFSIEANPVREASDGINEVDWGGYTWRRRSGTGKFGNAIWFSRAIGRNEDNTPKYARLITFKDNDDPEPLQVNVEPGLQEHSQPPQDPPPMTEAEAVGAAMQAGAPPTPTMTEAEAHQAWRDQVGPAIRGGIINASEASRMASKATHSGWINAIQALQQRGSMVAA
;
A
#
# COMPACT_ATOMS: atom_id res chain seq x y z
N MET A 1 -3.62 -23.61 49.36
CA MET A 1 -2.69 -23.56 48.22
C MET A 1 -1.33 -23.18 48.79
N SER A 2 -0.28 -23.97 48.59
CA SER A 2 1.01 -23.73 49.25
C SER A 2 1.70 -22.48 48.69
N GLU A 3 2.44 -21.78 49.54
CA GLU A 3 3.24 -20.60 49.16
C GLU A 3 4.27 -20.93 48.06
N GLU A 4 4.82 -22.14 48.10
CA GLU A 4 5.70 -22.70 47.09
C GLU A 4 5.04 -22.77 45.70
N LEU A 5 3.76 -23.13 45.62
CA LEU A 5 3.03 -23.18 44.35
C LEU A 5 2.84 -21.77 43.78
N ILE A 6 2.57 -20.77 44.62
CA ILE A 6 2.41 -19.38 44.21
C ILE A 6 3.74 -18.83 43.69
N GLN A 7 4.85 -19.11 44.39
CA GLN A 7 6.18 -18.71 43.96
C GLN A 7 6.57 -19.34 42.62
N LEU A 8 6.27 -20.63 42.42
CA LEU A 8 6.53 -21.33 41.17
C LEU A 8 5.74 -20.73 40.00
N ILE A 9 4.46 -20.43 40.20
CA ILE A 9 3.62 -19.79 39.17
C ILE A 9 4.19 -18.42 38.78
N ASN A 10 4.58 -17.61 39.76
CA ASN A 10 5.15 -16.29 39.50
C ASN A 10 6.49 -16.38 38.74
N ALA A 11 7.36 -17.32 39.13
CA ALA A 11 8.63 -17.56 38.44
C ALA A 11 8.42 -18.02 36.98
N ASN A 12 7.43 -18.89 36.75
CA ASN A 12 7.08 -19.33 35.40
C ASN A 12 6.56 -18.17 34.55
N ASN A 13 5.66 -17.34 35.09
CA ASN A 13 5.13 -16.18 34.35
C ASN A 13 6.22 -15.16 34.02
N ALA A 14 7.16 -14.91 34.95
CA ALA A 14 8.32 -14.06 34.69
C ALA A 14 9.20 -14.63 33.57
N THR A 15 9.46 -15.94 33.60
CA THR A 15 10.25 -16.63 32.57
C THR A 15 9.59 -16.55 31.20
N LEU A 16 8.26 -16.76 31.13
CA LEU A 16 7.51 -16.64 29.89
C LEU A 16 7.55 -15.23 29.31
N THR A 17 7.52 -14.21 30.17
CA THR A 17 7.63 -12.80 29.76
C THR A 17 8.99 -12.52 29.13
N ILE A 18 10.08 -12.97 29.77
CA ILE A 18 11.44 -12.81 29.24
C ILE A 18 11.58 -13.51 27.88
N ILE A 19 11.06 -14.74 27.75
CA ILE A 19 11.11 -15.48 26.48
C ILE A 19 10.34 -14.72 25.39
N ALA A 20 9.16 -14.19 25.70
CA ALA A 20 8.37 -13.43 24.73
C ALA A 20 9.13 -12.18 24.22
N GLU A 21 9.79 -11.45 25.13
CA GLU A 21 10.61 -10.28 24.77
C GLU A 21 11.79 -10.67 23.87
N GLN A 22 12.52 -11.73 24.22
CA GLN A 22 13.65 -12.22 23.42
C GLN A 22 13.23 -12.68 22.02
N LEU A 23 12.08 -13.36 21.90
CA LEU A 23 11.55 -13.77 20.61
C LEU A 23 11.16 -12.56 19.74
N GLN A 24 10.57 -11.52 20.35
CA GLN A 24 10.24 -10.29 19.63
C GLN A 24 11.51 -9.60 19.11
N GLU A 25 12.55 -9.52 19.93
CA GLU A 25 13.85 -8.96 19.52
C GLU A 25 14.47 -9.76 18.36
N LEU A 26 14.49 -11.09 18.44
CA LEU A 26 15.01 -11.94 17.37
C LEU A 26 14.25 -11.76 16.05
N VAL A 27 12.92 -11.67 16.10
CA VAL A 27 12.11 -11.41 14.90
C VAL A 27 12.43 -10.04 14.30
N GLN A 28 12.64 -9.02 15.13
CA GLN A 28 13.04 -7.69 14.65
C GLN A 28 14.42 -7.73 13.99
N LEU A 29 15.40 -8.40 14.60
CA LEU A 29 16.75 -8.56 14.05
C LEU A 29 16.74 -9.32 12.73
N GLN A 30 15.99 -10.42 12.64
CA GLN A 30 15.84 -11.16 11.39
C GLN A 30 15.21 -10.30 10.30
N ARG A 31 14.17 -9.53 10.63
CA ARG A 31 13.53 -8.62 9.69
C ARG A 31 14.49 -7.54 9.20
N GLN A 32 15.26 -6.93 10.09
CA GLN A 32 16.29 -5.94 9.74
C GLN A 32 17.37 -6.55 8.83
N ASN A 33 17.84 -7.76 9.12
CA ASN A 33 18.80 -8.48 8.28
C ASN A 33 18.24 -8.79 6.88
N LEU A 34 16.99 -9.27 6.79
CA LEU A 34 16.35 -9.54 5.51
C LEU A 34 16.24 -8.27 4.64
N TYR A 35 15.87 -7.15 5.25
CA TYR A 35 15.78 -5.86 4.58
C TYR A 35 17.13 -5.30 4.16
N ARG A 36 18.17 -5.60 4.93
CA ARG A 36 19.55 -5.29 4.56
C ARG A 36 19.99 -6.06 3.32
N GLU A 37 19.56 -7.31 3.15
CA GLU A 37 20.01 -8.18 2.07
C GLU A 37 19.16 -8.10 0.79
N THR A 38 17.86 -7.87 0.90
CA THR A 38 16.96 -7.98 -0.26
C THR A 38 16.08 -6.75 -0.47
N GLY A 39 15.87 -5.99 0.60
CA GLY A 39 14.83 -4.96 0.64
C GLY A 39 13.42 -5.57 0.68
N PRO A 40 12.40 -4.81 1.10
CA PRO A 40 11.04 -5.32 1.25
C PRO A 40 10.32 -5.55 -0.10
N ASN A 41 10.81 -4.95 -1.18
CA ASN A 41 10.30 -5.10 -2.55
C ASN A 41 8.77 -4.98 -2.70
N PHE A 42 8.20 -3.92 -2.13
CA PHE A 42 6.79 -3.58 -2.28
C PHE A 42 6.39 -3.45 -3.75
N ARG A 43 5.11 -3.68 -4.08
CA ARG A 43 4.56 -3.51 -5.43
C ARG A 43 3.32 -2.64 -5.41
N ARG A 44 3.23 -1.72 -6.37
CA ARG A 44 2.10 -0.80 -6.57
C ARG A 44 1.87 -0.58 -8.07
N SER A 45 0.69 -0.09 -8.44
CA SER A 45 0.39 0.28 -9.81
C SER A 45 1.25 1.47 -10.27
N LEU A 46 1.48 1.62 -11.58
CA LEU A 46 2.25 2.77 -12.07
C LEU A 46 1.48 4.07 -11.87
N ALA A 47 0.15 4.03 -12.00
CA ALA A 47 -0.74 5.18 -11.79
C ALA A 47 -0.63 5.78 -10.38
N GLU A 48 -0.33 4.97 -9.36
CA GLU A 48 -0.19 5.45 -7.98
C GLU A 48 1.09 6.26 -7.74
N TYR A 49 2.12 6.13 -8.58
CA TYR A 49 3.44 6.68 -8.29
C TYR A 49 3.42 8.19 -8.00
N ALA A 50 2.68 8.97 -8.77
CA ALA A 50 2.63 10.43 -8.64
C ALA A 50 1.98 10.89 -7.32
N ALA A 51 1.04 10.11 -6.78
CA ALA A 51 0.29 10.43 -5.56
C ALA A 51 0.67 9.52 -4.38
N PHE A 52 1.70 8.70 -4.53
CA PHE A 52 2.03 7.68 -3.54
C PHE A 52 2.47 8.30 -2.21
N ASN A 53 1.81 7.88 -1.13
CA ASN A 53 2.19 8.28 0.22
C ASN A 53 3.41 7.47 0.71
N TRP A 54 4.60 8.02 0.55
CA TRP A 54 5.87 7.41 0.96
C TRP A 54 5.94 7.07 2.46
N PHE A 55 5.27 7.87 3.31
CA PHE A 55 5.23 7.61 4.75
C PHE A 55 4.43 6.36 5.10
N SER A 56 3.55 5.87 4.21
CA SER A 56 2.79 4.62 4.43
C SER A 56 3.67 3.37 4.49
N ILE A 57 4.88 3.45 3.95
CA ILE A 57 5.90 2.39 4.06
C ILE A 57 7.08 2.83 4.94
N GLU A 58 6.91 3.88 5.76
CA GLU A 58 7.97 4.45 6.61
C GLU A 58 9.17 4.99 5.81
N ALA A 59 8.97 5.36 4.54
CA ALA A 59 10.00 5.96 3.71
C ALA A 59 9.88 7.49 3.74
N ASN A 60 11.02 8.18 3.83
CA ASN A 60 11.11 9.63 3.83
C ASN A 60 11.64 10.13 2.48
N PRO A 61 10.88 10.92 1.70
CA PRO A 61 11.39 11.54 0.49
C PRO A 61 12.54 12.50 0.81
N VAL A 62 13.70 12.29 0.17
CA VAL A 62 14.90 13.12 0.37
C VAL A 62 15.11 14.06 -0.81
N ARG A 63 14.77 13.60 -2.02
CA ARG A 63 14.96 14.37 -3.25
C ARG A 63 13.80 14.19 -4.20
N GLU A 64 13.30 15.31 -4.68
CA GLU A 64 12.28 15.42 -5.73
C GLU A 64 12.86 16.08 -6.98
N ALA A 65 12.38 15.67 -8.15
CA ALA A 65 12.68 16.27 -9.43
C ALA A 65 11.38 16.52 -10.21
N SER A 66 11.50 17.06 -11.43
CA SER A 66 10.34 17.40 -12.28
C SER A 66 9.44 16.22 -12.62
N ASP A 67 9.94 14.99 -12.50
CA ASP A 67 9.23 13.74 -12.75
C ASP A 67 8.89 12.96 -11.47
N GLY A 68 8.92 13.63 -10.31
CA GLY A 68 8.54 13.08 -9.01
C GLY A 68 9.72 12.75 -8.09
N ILE A 69 9.47 11.92 -7.09
CA ILE A 69 10.46 11.56 -6.08
C ILE A 69 11.59 10.74 -6.71
N ASN A 70 12.84 11.15 -6.49
CA ASN A 70 14.05 10.51 -7.02
C ASN A 70 14.83 9.71 -5.97
N GLU A 71 14.82 10.17 -4.72
CA GLU A 71 15.55 9.50 -3.63
C GLU A 71 14.68 9.49 -2.38
N VAL A 72 14.69 8.35 -1.68
CA VAL A 72 13.99 8.15 -0.41
C VAL A 72 14.91 7.48 0.61
N ASP A 73 14.81 7.89 1.86
CA ASP A 73 15.46 7.21 2.97
C ASP A 73 14.49 6.22 3.60
N TRP A 74 14.96 4.98 3.75
CA TRP A 74 14.18 3.90 4.37
C TRP A 74 15.12 2.89 5.03
N GLY A 75 14.84 2.57 6.30
CA GLY A 75 15.66 1.63 7.07
C GLY A 75 17.12 2.05 7.22
N GLY A 76 17.40 3.36 7.30
CA GLY A 76 18.77 3.89 7.40
C GLY A 76 19.58 3.89 6.10
N TYR A 77 18.94 3.59 4.96
CA TYR A 77 19.58 3.60 3.64
C TYR A 77 18.85 4.55 2.68
N THR A 78 19.62 5.17 1.79
CA THR A 78 19.07 5.94 0.67
C THR A 78 18.82 5.03 -0.54
N TRP A 79 17.60 5.06 -1.05
CA TRP A 79 17.13 4.30 -2.19
C TRP A 79 16.90 5.24 -3.37
N ARG A 80 17.42 4.88 -4.54
CA ARG A 80 17.38 5.73 -5.73
C ARG A 80 16.37 5.20 -6.73
N ARG A 81 15.60 6.11 -7.31
CA ARG A 81 14.69 5.81 -8.40
C ARG A 81 15.46 5.35 -9.64
N ARG A 82 14.91 4.34 -10.29
CA ARG A 82 15.28 3.83 -11.59
C ARG A 82 14.01 3.72 -12.42
N SER A 83 14.14 3.91 -13.72
CA SER A 83 13.07 3.67 -14.69
C SER A 83 13.54 2.66 -15.71
N GLY A 84 12.61 1.83 -16.17
CA GLY A 84 12.80 0.93 -17.30
C GLY A 84 11.94 1.40 -18.45
N THR A 85 12.53 1.44 -19.65
CA THR A 85 11.79 1.47 -20.92
C THR A 85 12.25 0.27 -21.75
N GLY A 86 11.33 -0.42 -22.43
CA GLY A 86 11.64 -1.62 -23.23
C GLY A 86 11.30 -2.95 -22.53
N LYS A 87 12.27 -3.88 -22.42
CA LYS A 87 12.07 -5.27 -21.96
C LYS A 87 11.47 -5.46 -20.56
N PHE A 88 11.38 -4.39 -19.77
CA PHE A 88 10.82 -4.40 -18.42
C PHE A 88 9.45 -3.71 -18.32
N GLY A 89 8.88 -3.26 -19.46
CA GLY A 89 7.68 -2.44 -19.51
C GLY A 89 7.91 -1.03 -18.96
N ASN A 90 6.85 -0.22 -18.95
CA ASN A 90 6.85 1.06 -18.23
C ASN A 90 6.83 0.76 -16.73
N ALA A 91 7.99 0.85 -16.09
CA ALA A 91 8.13 0.59 -14.66
C ALA A 91 9.07 1.59 -14.00
N ILE A 92 8.75 1.96 -12.76
CA ILE A 92 9.57 2.78 -11.89
C ILE A 92 9.89 1.95 -10.65
N TRP A 93 11.15 1.87 -10.23
CA TRP A 93 11.50 1.17 -8.99
C TRP A 93 12.58 1.89 -8.21
N PHE A 94 12.60 1.69 -6.90
CA PHE A 94 13.62 2.24 -6.01
C PHE A 94 14.54 1.13 -5.56
N SER A 95 15.84 1.29 -5.82
CA SER A 95 16.85 0.30 -5.49
C SER A 95 18.08 0.91 -4.84
N ARG A 96 18.85 0.06 -4.17
CA ARG A 96 20.19 0.38 -3.67
C ARG A 96 21.14 -0.78 -3.96
N ALA A 97 22.42 -0.48 -4.11
CA ALA A 97 23.44 -1.51 -4.23
C ALA A 97 23.66 -2.17 -2.86
N ILE A 98 23.76 -3.50 -2.85
CA ILE A 98 24.00 -4.31 -1.65
C ILE A 98 25.30 -5.10 -1.72
N GLY A 99 26.03 -5.01 -2.83
CA GLY A 99 27.30 -5.68 -3.03
C GLY A 99 27.51 -6.05 -4.48
N ARG A 100 28.35 -7.06 -4.69
CA ARG A 100 28.63 -7.66 -6.01
C ARG A 100 28.41 -9.16 -5.93
N ASN A 101 28.00 -9.76 -7.04
CA ASN A 101 27.92 -11.20 -7.22
C ASN A 101 29.32 -11.77 -7.52
N GLU A 102 29.42 -13.11 -7.60
CA GLU A 102 30.67 -13.83 -7.91
C GLU A 102 31.25 -13.47 -9.28
N ASP A 103 30.40 -13.13 -10.24
CA ASP A 103 30.74 -12.65 -11.58
C ASP A 103 31.13 -11.16 -11.63
N ASN A 104 31.31 -10.53 -10.47
CA ASN A 104 31.61 -9.10 -10.30
C ASN A 104 30.48 -8.15 -10.76
N THR A 105 29.28 -8.65 -11.01
CA THR A 105 28.11 -7.82 -11.35
C THR A 105 27.51 -7.18 -10.09
N PRO A 106 27.03 -5.91 -10.15
CA PRO A 106 26.45 -5.25 -9.00
C PRO A 106 25.10 -5.87 -8.62
N LYS A 107 24.97 -6.26 -7.35
CA LYS A 107 23.73 -6.79 -6.76
C LYS A 107 22.92 -5.63 -6.17
N TYR A 108 21.61 -5.62 -6.44
CA TYR A 108 20.71 -4.57 -5.97
C TYR A 108 19.57 -5.15 -5.14
N ALA A 109 19.24 -4.47 -4.04
CA ALA A 109 17.99 -4.65 -3.32
C ALA A 109 16.92 -3.72 -3.90
N ARG A 110 15.64 -4.11 -3.79
CA ARG A 110 14.50 -3.27 -4.19
C ARG A 110 13.64 -2.91 -2.98
N LEU A 111 13.28 -1.63 -2.88
CA LEU A 111 12.35 -1.12 -1.88
C LEU A 111 10.91 -1.25 -2.37
N ILE A 112 10.62 -0.67 -3.52
CA ILE A 112 9.29 -0.63 -4.12
C ILE A 112 9.41 -0.63 -5.64
N THR A 113 8.43 -1.25 -6.31
CA THR A 113 8.25 -1.25 -7.76
C THR A 113 6.84 -0.76 -8.08
N PHE A 114 6.76 0.26 -8.93
CA PHE A 114 5.55 0.75 -9.56
C PHE A 114 5.51 0.21 -10.99
N LYS A 115 4.59 -0.70 -11.25
CA LYS A 115 4.37 -1.28 -12.57
C LYS A 115 2.89 -1.61 -12.66
N ASP A 116 2.27 -1.34 -13.80
CA ASP A 116 0.95 -1.87 -14.07
C ASP A 116 1.06 -3.39 -14.19
N ASN A 117 0.15 -4.10 -13.53
CA ASN A 117 0.08 -5.54 -13.69
C ASN A 117 -0.36 -5.79 -15.14
N ASP A 118 0.55 -6.31 -15.96
CA ASP A 118 0.12 -7.14 -17.07
C ASP A 118 -0.71 -8.26 -16.43
N ASP A 119 -1.91 -8.54 -16.98
CA ASP A 119 -2.76 -9.66 -16.56
C ASP A 119 -1.84 -10.86 -16.31
N PRO A 120 -1.92 -11.54 -15.14
CA PRO A 120 -1.04 -12.66 -14.88
C PRO A 120 -1.21 -13.64 -16.02
N GLU A 121 -0.16 -13.83 -16.82
CA GLU A 121 -0.14 -14.83 -17.87
C GLU A 121 -0.58 -16.14 -17.20
N PRO A 122 -1.68 -16.77 -17.66
CA PRO A 122 -2.22 -17.94 -17.00
C PRO A 122 -1.07 -18.92 -16.87
N LEU A 123 -0.84 -19.40 -15.64
CA LEU A 123 0.18 -20.40 -15.36
C LEU A 123 0.01 -21.48 -16.43
N GLN A 124 0.96 -21.60 -17.33
CA GLN A 124 1.03 -22.74 -18.23
C GLN A 124 1.34 -23.94 -17.33
N VAL A 125 0.30 -24.49 -16.73
CA VAL A 125 0.38 -25.78 -16.07
C VAL A 125 0.62 -26.75 -17.21
N ASN A 126 1.89 -27.08 -17.42
CA ASN A 126 2.27 -28.17 -18.28
C ASN A 126 1.88 -29.46 -17.55
N VAL A 127 0.58 -29.78 -17.56
CA VAL A 127 0.09 -31.08 -17.13
C VAL A 127 0.48 -32.05 -18.22
N GLU A 128 1.40 -32.96 -17.92
CA GLU A 128 1.68 -34.12 -18.76
C GLU A 128 0.34 -34.82 -19.08
N PRO A 129 0.00 -35.09 -20.35
CA PRO A 129 -1.32 -35.59 -20.72
C PRO A 129 -1.47 -37.06 -20.32
N GLY A 130 -2.04 -37.27 -19.14
CA GLY A 130 -2.58 -38.56 -18.71
C GLY A 130 -4.08 -38.65 -19.01
N LEU A 131 -4.41 -39.35 -20.09
CA LEU A 131 -5.69 -40.02 -20.43
C LEU A 131 -6.98 -39.17 -20.52
N GLN A 132 -7.59 -39.30 -21.70
CA GLN A 132 -8.81 -38.66 -22.19
C GLN A 132 -10.05 -38.95 -21.32
N GLU A 133 -10.92 -37.95 -21.17
CA GLU A 133 -12.37 -38.19 -21.26
C GLU A 133 -13.00 -37.16 -22.19
N HIS A 134 -13.68 -37.70 -23.22
CA HIS A 134 -14.45 -36.99 -24.21
C HIS A 134 -15.63 -36.25 -23.56
N SER A 135 -15.79 -34.96 -23.86
CA SER A 135 -17.09 -34.28 -23.90
C SER A 135 -16.94 -32.96 -24.66
N GLN A 136 -17.21 -32.97 -25.97
CA GLN A 136 -17.65 -31.77 -26.67
C GLN A 136 -19.15 -31.58 -26.41
N PRO A 137 -19.61 -30.33 -26.26
CA PRO A 137 -20.57 -29.80 -27.24
C PRO A 137 -20.43 -28.28 -27.46
N PRO A 138 -21.29 -27.64 -28.27
CA PRO A 138 -21.41 -27.70 -29.71
C PRO A 138 -20.87 -26.41 -30.38
N GLN A 139 -20.55 -26.51 -31.67
CA GLN A 139 -20.22 -25.38 -32.54
C GLN A 139 -21.45 -24.49 -32.78
N ASP A 140 -21.25 -23.17 -32.77
CA ASP A 140 -22.23 -22.17 -33.23
C ASP A 140 -22.52 -22.31 -34.75
N PRO A 141 -23.76 -22.10 -35.20
CA PRO A 141 -24.04 -21.58 -36.54
C PRO A 141 -24.20 -20.03 -36.54
N PRO A 142 -24.04 -19.36 -37.70
CA PRO A 142 -23.62 -17.95 -37.78
C PRO A 142 -24.81 -16.98 -38.10
N PRO A 143 -24.57 -15.72 -38.51
CA PRO A 143 -25.19 -14.52 -37.94
C PRO A 143 -26.59 -14.19 -38.50
N MET A 144 -27.40 -13.46 -37.74
CA MET A 144 -28.54 -12.69 -38.27
C MET A 144 -28.47 -11.21 -37.87
N THR A 145 -28.83 -10.41 -38.86
CA THR A 145 -28.73 -8.96 -39.01
C THR A 145 -29.80 -8.20 -38.21
N GLU A 146 -29.37 -7.05 -37.65
CA GLU A 146 -30.03 -5.73 -37.56
C GLU A 146 -31.53 -5.57 -37.17
N ALA A 147 -31.76 -4.59 -36.29
CA ALA A 147 -32.96 -3.78 -36.06
C ALA A 147 -33.79 -4.03 -34.77
N GLU A 148 -33.68 -3.01 -33.91
CA GLU A 148 -34.76 -2.35 -33.15
C GLU A 148 -35.42 -3.06 -31.94
N ALA A 149 -35.13 -2.53 -30.74
CA ALA A 149 -36.18 -2.22 -29.76
C ALA A 149 -35.78 -0.99 -28.93
N VAL A 150 -36.66 0.00 -28.96
CA VAL A 150 -36.57 1.34 -28.39
C VAL A 150 -37.27 1.35 -27.02
N GLY A 151 -36.68 2.04 -26.03
CA GLY A 151 -37.41 3.04 -25.24
C GLY A 151 -37.81 2.78 -23.78
N ALA A 152 -37.57 3.85 -22.98
CA ALA A 152 -38.22 4.27 -21.72
C ALA A 152 -37.70 3.63 -20.40
N ALA A 153 -37.54 4.30 -19.25
CA ALA A 153 -38.00 5.61 -18.77
C ALA A 153 -37.18 6.12 -17.54
N MET A 154 -37.20 7.45 -17.34
CA MET A 154 -37.37 8.25 -16.09
C MET A 154 -36.80 7.72 -14.75
N GLN A 155 -35.82 8.39 -14.12
CA GLN A 155 -35.86 9.63 -13.30
C GLN A 155 -36.33 9.44 -11.85
N ALA A 156 -35.42 9.62 -10.88
CA ALA A 156 -35.73 10.03 -9.50
C ALA A 156 -34.53 10.78 -8.89
N GLY A 157 -34.78 11.99 -8.40
CA GLY A 157 -33.79 12.94 -7.91
C GLY A 157 -33.13 12.57 -6.58
N ALA A 158 -31.82 12.80 -6.51
CA ALA A 158 -31.04 12.86 -5.27
C ALA A 158 -30.77 14.33 -4.91
N PRO A 159 -30.69 14.68 -3.61
CA PRO A 159 -30.48 16.05 -3.15
C PRO A 159 -29.11 16.61 -3.58
N PRO A 160 -28.93 17.94 -3.65
CA PRO A 160 -27.69 18.55 -4.11
C PRO A 160 -26.54 18.20 -3.16
N THR A 161 -25.63 17.36 -3.65
CA THR A 161 -24.31 17.14 -3.05
C THR A 161 -23.54 18.47 -3.08
N PRO A 162 -22.89 18.89 -1.97
CA PRO A 162 -22.07 20.09 -1.99
C PRO A 162 -20.98 19.96 -3.07
N THR A 163 -20.96 20.92 -3.98
CA THR A 163 -20.07 20.99 -5.14
C THR A 163 -18.67 21.42 -4.72
N MET A 164 -18.00 20.62 -3.91
CA MET A 164 -16.54 20.66 -3.84
C MET A 164 -16.00 19.65 -4.84
N THR A 165 -15.11 20.08 -5.71
CA THR A 165 -14.37 19.18 -6.59
C THR A 165 -13.40 18.32 -5.77
N GLU A 166 -13.01 17.16 -6.29
CA GLU A 166 -12.06 16.25 -5.63
C GLU A 166 -10.72 16.95 -5.34
N ALA A 167 -10.28 17.82 -6.24
CA ALA A 167 -9.09 18.65 -6.08
C ALA A 167 -9.22 19.62 -4.89
N GLU A 168 -10.37 20.28 -4.74
CA GLU A 168 -10.64 21.18 -3.61
C GLU A 168 -10.72 20.41 -2.28
N ALA A 169 -11.28 19.18 -2.28
CA ALA A 169 -11.32 18.32 -1.09
C ALA A 169 -9.92 17.89 -0.63
N HIS A 170 -9.05 17.50 -1.57
CA HIS A 170 -7.67 17.15 -1.28
C HIS A 170 -6.84 18.34 -0.80
N GLN A 171 -7.10 19.54 -1.33
CA GLN A 171 -6.43 20.76 -0.89
C GLN A 171 -6.90 21.15 0.52
N ALA A 172 -8.21 21.16 0.78
CA ALA A 172 -8.77 21.45 2.10
C ALA A 172 -8.29 20.47 3.18
N TRP A 173 -8.13 19.19 2.85
CA TRP A 173 -7.55 18.19 3.75
C TRP A 173 -6.10 18.53 4.11
N ARG A 174 -5.27 18.85 3.10
CA ARG A 174 -3.86 19.23 3.33
C ARG A 174 -3.74 20.45 4.24
N ASP A 175 -4.57 21.46 4.00
CA ASP A 175 -4.55 22.72 4.74
C ASP A 175 -4.99 22.56 6.20
N GLN A 176 -5.84 21.58 6.52
CA GLN A 176 -6.32 21.34 7.89
C GLN A 176 -5.52 20.29 8.67
N VAL A 177 -5.03 19.24 8.01
CA VAL A 177 -4.37 18.12 8.70
C VAL A 177 -2.93 18.42 9.10
N GLY A 178 -2.21 19.20 8.28
CA GLY A 178 -0.86 19.65 8.64
C GLY A 178 -0.80 20.40 9.98
N PRO A 179 -1.65 21.43 10.18
CA PRO A 179 -1.79 22.11 11.48
C PRO A 179 -2.30 21.20 12.60
N ALA A 180 -3.26 20.31 12.35
CA ALA A 180 -3.81 19.42 13.39
C ALA A 180 -2.77 18.42 13.93
N ILE A 181 -1.87 17.92 13.08
CA ILE A 181 -0.75 17.07 13.50
C ILE A 181 0.28 17.89 14.29
N ARG A 182 0.63 19.10 13.82
CA ARG A 182 1.57 19.99 14.53
C ARG A 182 1.05 20.45 15.89
N GLY A 183 -0.26 20.64 16.01
CA GLY A 183 -0.93 20.99 17.27
C GLY A 183 -1.20 19.81 18.20
N GLY A 184 -0.83 18.58 17.81
CA GLY A 184 -1.07 17.38 18.61
C GLY A 184 -2.54 16.97 18.74
N ILE A 185 -3.42 17.50 17.90
CA ILE A 185 -4.87 17.21 17.93
C ILE A 185 -5.16 15.79 17.42
N ILE A 186 -4.37 15.34 16.44
CA ILE A 186 -4.35 13.96 15.92
C ILE A 186 -2.91 13.54 15.65
N ASN A 187 -2.63 12.24 15.65
CA ASN A 187 -1.32 11.72 15.24
C ASN A 187 -1.28 11.33 13.75
N ALA A 188 -0.08 11.14 13.20
CA ALA A 188 0.12 10.83 11.78
C ALA A 188 -0.53 9.50 11.34
N SER A 189 -0.63 8.52 12.24
CA SER A 189 -1.27 7.23 11.94
C SER A 189 -2.80 7.33 11.88
N GLU A 190 -3.39 8.17 12.73
CA GLU A 190 -4.81 8.54 12.68
C GLU A 190 -5.14 9.29 11.39
N ALA A 191 -4.32 10.27 11.00
CA ALA A 191 -4.47 10.99 9.73
C ALA A 191 -4.44 10.05 8.52
N SER A 192 -3.51 9.08 8.53
CA SER A 192 -3.38 8.08 7.46
C SER A 192 -4.58 7.11 7.39
N ARG A 193 -5.14 6.73 8.54
CA ARG A 193 -6.38 5.94 8.63
C ARG A 193 -7.62 6.69 8.15
N MET A 194 -7.69 7.99 8.39
CA MET A 194 -8.78 8.84 7.90
C MET A 194 -8.70 9.01 6.38
N ALA A 195 -7.49 9.17 5.83
CA ALA A 195 -7.26 9.28 4.40
C ALA A 195 -7.54 7.96 3.63
N SER A 196 -7.19 6.80 4.19
CA SER A 196 -7.31 5.52 3.48
C SER A 196 -8.75 4.97 3.36
N LYS A 197 -9.70 5.54 4.10
CA LYS A 197 -11.11 5.13 4.11
C LYS A 197 -12.07 6.13 3.47
N ALA A 198 -11.57 7.29 3.04
CA ALA A 198 -12.43 8.37 2.60
C ALA A 198 -12.78 8.24 1.11
N THR A 199 -14.06 7.98 0.81
CA THR A 199 -14.68 8.40 -0.45
C THR A 199 -14.79 9.94 -0.48
N HIS A 200 -15.13 10.56 -1.60
CA HIS A 200 -15.35 12.03 -1.69
C HIS A 200 -16.24 12.56 -0.55
N SER A 201 -17.31 11.84 -0.21
CA SER A 201 -18.18 12.14 0.94
C SER A 201 -17.55 11.87 2.31
N GLY A 202 -16.61 10.92 2.39
CA GLY A 202 -15.84 10.61 3.61
C GLY A 202 -14.84 11.72 3.99
N TRP A 203 -14.26 12.40 3.01
CA TRP A 203 -13.36 13.54 3.26
C TRP A 203 -14.06 14.72 3.93
N ILE A 204 -15.29 15.03 3.49
CA ILE A 204 -16.11 16.10 4.06
C ILE A 204 -16.44 15.82 5.54
N ASN A 205 -16.82 14.57 5.86
CA ASN A 205 -17.12 14.16 7.23
C ASN A 205 -15.87 14.19 8.13
N ALA A 206 -14.71 13.80 7.59
CA ALA A 206 -13.43 13.83 8.31
C ALA A 206 -12.99 15.26 8.64
N ILE A 207 -13.18 16.19 7.71
CA ILE A 207 -12.94 17.63 7.88
C ILE A 207 -13.87 18.21 8.95
N GLN A 208 -15.17 17.91 8.91
CA GLN A 208 -16.12 18.38 9.92
C GLN A 208 -15.81 17.83 11.33
N ALA A 209 -15.38 16.56 11.44
CA ALA A 209 -14.98 15.98 12.71
C ALA A 209 -13.75 16.66 13.33
N LEU A 210 -12.79 17.09 12.49
CA LEU A 210 -11.62 17.86 12.95
C LEU A 210 -11.99 19.26 13.41
N GLN A 211 -12.90 19.94 12.70
CA GLN A 211 -13.41 21.26 13.10
C GLN A 211 -14.15 21.21 14.44
N GLN A 212 -14.98 20.18 14.67
CA GLN A 212 -15.67 20.00 15.96
C GLN A 212 -14.70 19.76 17.12
N ARG A 213 -13.64 18.96 16.91
CA ARG A 213 -12.62 18.70 17.93
C ARG A 213 -11.79 19.93 18.26
N GLY A 214 -11.37 20.70 17.26
CA GLY A 214 -10.64 21.95 17.48
C GLY A 214 -11.44 22.96 18.31
N SER A 215 -12.76 23.02 18.12
CA SER A 215 -13.66 23.89 18.89
C SER A 215 -13.77 23.50 20.38
N MET A 216 -13.64 22.20 20.71
CA MET A 216 -13.66 21.74 22.11
C MET A 216 -12.35 21.97 22.87
N VAL A 217 -11.24 22.18 22.18
CA VAL A 217 -9.92 22.45 22.80
C VAL A 217 -9.70 23.95 23.05
N ALA A 218 -10.49 24.81 22.39
CA ALA A 218 -10.39 26.27 22.49
C ALA A 218 -11.39 26.91 23.48
N ALA A 219 -12.24 26.11 24.13
CA ALA A 219 -13.22 26.54 25.14
C ALA A 219 -12.78 26.08 26.54
#